data_AF-A0A3M1EGA4-F1
#
_entry.id   AF-A0A3M1EGA4-F1
#
_cell.length_a   1.000
_cell.length_b   1.000
_cell.length_c   1.000
_cell.angle_alpha   90.00
_cell.angle_beta   90.00
_cell.angle_gamma   90.00
#
_symmetry.space_group_name_H-M   'P 1'
#
loop_
_entity.id
_entity.type
_entity.pdbx_description
1 polymer ?
#
loop_
_entity_poly.entity_id
_entity_poly.type
_entity_poly.pdbx_seq_one_letter_code
_entity_poly.pdbx_strand_id
1 'polypeptide(L)'
;MFIPALEKGLDFLRRTQNADGGWGYRQDNDSTTEPTAAAVLALPPSAERARALDWLLRTQRADGGWGLNAGDDASEGVGMWAVWALLIAGEEAAARRGLAWVAQMPVLRANDPISSDLLGVNPALSGWGWTADSGSWVEPTALGVLTLSLGGETEHPRRAEGLALLR
;
A
#
# COMPACT_ATOMS: atom_id res chain seq x y z
N MET A 1 -22.02 -18.88 -5.92
CA MET A 1 -22.17 -18.94 -4.45
C MET A 1 -22.58 -17.54 -3.99
N PHE A 2 -23.76 -17.39 -3.38
CA PHE A 2 -24.24 -16.10 -2.89
C PHE A 2 -23.81 -15.93 -1.44
N ILE A 3 -23.03 -14.89 -1.14
CA ILE A 3 -22.59 -14.56 0.22
C ILE A 3 -23.27 -13.24 0.59
N PRO A 4 -24.39 -13.26 1.33
CA PRO A 4 -25.16 -12.05 1.63
C PRO A 4 -24.35 -10.93 2.29
N ALA A 5 -23.35 -11.30 3.09
CA ALA A 5 -22.44 -10.34 3.72
C ALA A 5 -21.53 -9.63 2.72
N LEU A 6 -21.11 -10.31 1.65
CA LEU A 6 -20.30 -9.74 0.58
C LEU A 6 -21.11 -8.68 -0.18
N GLU A 7 -22.33 -9.01 -0.60
CA GLU A 7 -23.20 -8.05 -1.31
C GLU A 7 -23.47 -6.79 -0.48
N LYS A 8 -23.75 -6.96 0.83
CA LYS A 8 -23.91 -5.81 1.74
C LYS A 8 -22.66 -4.94 1.81
N GLY A 9 -21.47 -5.55 1.79
CA GLY A 9 -20.18 -4.84 1.78
C GLY A 9 -19.94 -4.08 0.47
N LEU A 10 -20.19 -4.72 -0.67
CA LEU A 10 -20.07 -4.08 -1.99
C LEU A 10 -21.05 -2.91 -2.14
N ASP A 11 -22.30 -3.11 -1.71
CA ASP A 11 -23.31 -2.05 -1.72
C ASP A 11 -22.98 -0.92 -0.77
N PHE A 12 -22.36 -1.22 0.37
CA PHE A 12 -21.85 -0.18 1.26
C PHE A 12 -20.79 0.67 0.56
N LEU A 13 -19.76 0.04 -0.03
CA LEU A 13 -18.69 0.76 -0.74
C LEU A 13 -19.27 1.66 -1.84
N ARG A 14 -20.17 1.14 -2.67
CA ARG A 14 -20.80 1.91 -3.76
C ARG A 14 -21.55 3.15 -3.27
N ARG A 15 -22.24 3.05 -2.13
CA ARG A 15 -23.06 4.15 -1.59
C ARG A 15 -22.26 5.20 -0.83
N THR A 16 -21.05 4.87 -0.37
CA THR A 16 -20.26 5.74 0.51
C THR A 16 -19.02 6.33 -0.16
N GLN A 17 -18.87 6.16 -1.48
CA GLN A 17 -17.77 6.78 -2.22
C GLN A 17 -17.88 8.30 -2.18
N ASN A 18 -16.77 8.97 -1.88
CA ASN A 18 -16.69 10.42 -1.88
C ASN A 18 -16.82 10.99 -3.30
N ALA A 19 -17.11 12.30 -3.40
CA ALA A 19 -17.29 12.98 -4.67
C ALA A 19 -16.01 12.98 -5.54
N ASP A 20 -14.84 12.97 -4.92
CA ASP A 20 -13.53 12.91 -5.59
C ASP A 20 -13.18 11.51 -6.12
N GLY A 21 -13.93 10.48 -5.73
CA GLY A 21 -13.76 9.10 -6.14
C GLY A 21 -13.07 8.19 -5.12
N GLY A 22 -12.63 8.70 -3.97
CA GLY A 22 -11.98 7.87 -2.95
C GLY A 22 -12.88 7.49 -1.77
N TRP A 23 -12.26 6.91 -0.74
CA TRP A 23 -12.86 6.64 0.58
C TRP A 23 -11.91 7.06 1.70
N GLY A 24 -12.46 7.49 2.82
CA GLY A 24 -11.74 7.62 4.09
C GLY A 24 -11.86 6.36 4.95
N TYR A 25 -11.14 6.31 6.07
CA TYR A 25 -11.28 5.24 7.07
C TYR A 25 -12.66 5.17 7.73
N ARG A 26 -13.43 6.26 7.65
CA ARG A 26 -14.83 6.35 8.06
C ARG A 26 -15.62 7.01 6.95
N GLN A 27 -16.92 6.76 6.93
CA GLN A 27 -17.82 7.49 6.06
C GLN A 27 -17.72 9.00 6.34
N ASP A 28 -17.80 9.80 5.29
CA ASP A 28 -17.73 11.27 5.31
C ASP A 28 -16.35 11.86 5.72
N ASN A 29 -15.35 11.01 6.00
CA ASN A 29 -13.96 11.47 6.08
C ASN A 29 -13.39 11.72 4.67
N ASP A 30 -12.38 12.59 4.61
CA ASP A 30 -11.59 12.80 3.40
C ASP A 30 -10.99 11.49 2.87
N SER A 31 -10.79 11.44 1.56
CA SER A 31 -10.25 10.26 0.90
C SER A 31 -8.78 10.05 1.24
N THR A 32 -8.45 8.79 1.54
CA THR A 32 -7.13 8.33 1.96
C THR A 32 -6.69 7.15 1.11
N THR A 33 -5.37 6.97 1.00
CA THR A 33 -4.77 6.05 0.04
C THR A 33 -5.17 4.60 0.27
N GLU A 34 -5.05 4.09 1.50
CA GLU A 34 -5.34 2.69 1.82
C GLU A 34 -6.82 2.33 1.62
N PRO A 35 -7.81 3.04 2.22
CA PRO A 35 -9.22 2.72 1.99
C PRO A 35 -9.63 2.79 0.52
N THR A 36 -9.08 3.75 -0.23
CA THR A 36 -9.35 3.87 -1.67
C THR A 36 -8.76 2.71 -2.47
N ALA A 37 -7.52 2.32 -2.18
CA ALA A 37 -6.88 1.17 -2.81
C ALA A 37 -7.55 -0.17 -2.43
N ALA A 38 -7.95 -0.33 -1.16
CA ALA A 38 -8.70 -1.48 -0.69
C ALA A 38 -10.05 -1.60 -1.43
N ALA A 39 -10.74 -0.48 -1.67
CA ALA A 39 -11.97 -0.47 -2.45
C ALA A 39 -11.73 -0.88 -3.92
N VAL A 40 -10.62 -0.48 -4.55
CA VAL A 40 -10.24 -0.93 -5.90
C VAL A 40 -10.03 -2.46 -5.96
N LEU A 41 -9.41 -3.02 -4.92
CA LEU A 41 -9.17 -4.47 -4.80
C LEU A 41 -10.45 -5.26 -4.53
N ALA A 42 -11.40 -4.68 -3.77
CA ALA A 42 -12.64 -5.34 -3.38
C ALA A 42 -13.74 -5.26 -4.44
N LEU A 43 -13.87 -4.12 -5.13
CA LEU A 43 -14.94 -3.90 -6.09
C LEU A 43 -14.70 -4.65 -7.40
N PRO A 44 -15.74 -5.29 -7.98
CA PRO A 44 -15.67 -5.74 -9.38
C PRO A 44 -15.62 -4.54 -10.34
N PRO A 45 -15.36 -4.75 -11.65
CA PRO A 45 -15.43 -3.67 -12.64
C PRO A 45 -16.74 -2.87 -12.55
N SER A 46 -16.63 -1.60 -12.19
CA SER A 46 -17.76 -0.67 -12.02
C SER A 46 -17.29 0.78 -12.17
N ALA A 47 -18.24 1.72 -12.26
CA ALA A 47 -17.93 3.15 -12.33
C ALA A 47 -17.23 3.65 -11.06
N GLU A 48 -17.61 3.14 -9.89
CA GLU A 48 -17.01 3.47 -8.61
C GLU A 48 -15.55 3.00 -8.57
N ARG A 49 -15.27 1.77 -9.03
CA ARG A 49 -13.90 1.26 -9.15
C ARG A 49 -13.05 2.12 -10.09
N ALA A 50 -13.61 2.55 -11.23
CA ALA A 50 -12.90 3.41 -12.18
C ALA A 50 -12.55 4.78 -11.56
N ARG A 51 -13.51 5.42 -10.87
CA ARG A 51 -13.27 6.69 -10.16
C ARG A 51 -12.21 6.57 -9.06
N ALA A 52 -12.16 5.43 -8.39
CA ALA A 52 -11.16 5.13 -7.37
C ALA A 52 -9.75 4.97 -7.96
N LEU A 53 -9.64 4.27 -9.11
CA LEU A 53 -8.40 4.20 -9.87
C LEU A 53 -7.95 5.60 -10.32
N ASP A 54 -8.86 6.40 -10.87
CA ASP A 54 -8.55 7.77 -11.26
C ASP A 54 -8.06 8.61 -10.07
N TRP A 55 -8.63 8.41 -8.88
CA TRP A 55 -8.14 9.07 -7.66
C TRP A 55 -6.70 8.66 -7.36
N LEU A 56 -6.39 7.36 -7.33
CA LEU A 56 -5.03 6.86 -7.07
C LEU A 56 -4.01 7.36 -8.11
N LEU A 57 -4.40 7.39 -9.39
CA LEU A 57 -3.54 7.86 -10.47
C LEU A 57 -3.22 9.36 -10.34
N ARG A 58 -4.21 10.19 -9.98
CA ARG A 58 -4.03 11.64 -9.80
C ARG A 58 -3.29 12.01 -8.52
N THR A 59 -3.36 11.18 -7.48
CA THR A 59 -2.67 11.42 -6.20
C THR A 59 -1.27 10.80 -6.14
N GLN A 60 -0.84 10.07 -7.17
CA GLN A 60 0.52 9.56 -7.25
C GLN A 60 1.52 10.72 -7.35
N ARG A 61 2.44 10.78 -6.40
CA ARG A 61 3.46 11.82 -6.29
C ARG A 61 4.58 11.64 -7.32
N ALA A 62 5.42 12.65 -7.49
CA ALA A 62 6.49 12.67 -8.50
C ALA A 62 7.56 11.57 -8.29
N ASP A 63 7.82 11.20 -7.03
CA ASP A 63 8.70 10.09 -6.64
C ASP A 63 8.11 8.69 -6.94
N GLY A 64 6.83 8.63 -7.28
CA GLY A 64 6.10 7.39 -7.58
C GLY A 64 5.31 6.83 -6.40
N GLY A 65 5.41 7.42 -5.21
CA GLY A 65 4.69 7.01 -4.01
C GLY A 65 3.37 7.77 -3.78
N TRP A 66 2.78 7.54 -2.62
CA TRP A 66 1.56 8.18 -2.13
C TRP A 66 1.71 8.50 -0.65
N GLY A 67 1.14 9.60 -0.19
CA GLY A 67 0.96 9.87 1.24
C GLY A 67 -0.26 9.15 1.82
N LEU A 68 -0.61 9.49 3.06
CA LEU A 68 -1.85 9.03 3.69
C LEU A 68 -3.06 9.68 3.01
N ASN A 69 -2.99 10.99 2.79
CA ASN A 69 -3.97 11.81 2.09
C ASN A 69 -3.44 12.28 0.72
N ALA A 70 -4.35 12.71 -0.15
CA ALA A 70 -4.03 13.26 -1.47
C ALA A 70 -3.07 14.48 -1.43
N GLY A 71 -3.13 15.27 -0.35
CA GLY A 71 -2.40 16.54 -0.21
C GLY A 71 -1.08 16.46 0.56
N ASP A 72 -0.69 15.27 1.04
CA ASP A 72 0.51 15.13 1.86
C ASP A 72 1.78 15.41 1.05
N ASP A 73 2.75 16.05 1.70
CA ASP A 73 4.00 16.49 1.09
C ASP A 73 5.08 15.39 1.03
N ALA A 74 4.80 14.21 1.60
CA ALA A 74 5.65 13.05 1.62
C ALA A 74 4.91 11.77 1.19
N SER A 75 5.66 10.82 0.64
CA SER A 75 5.17 9.47 0.36
C SER A 75 5.42 8.58 1.58
N GLU A 76 4.42 7.80 1.96
CA GLU A 76 4.41 6.95 3.15
C GLU A 76 4.14 5.49 2.78
N GLY A 77 4.53 4.56 3.65
CA GLY A 77 4.40 3.11 3.46
C GLY A 77 2.98 2.64 3.12
N VAL A 78 1.96 3.40 3.55
CA VAL A 78 0.55 3.19 3.15
C VAL A 78 0.35 3.21 1.63
N GLY A 79 1.21 3.91 0.88
CA GLY A 79 1.21 3.92 -0.58
C GLY A 79 1.44 2.56 -1.23
N MET A 80 1.95 1.56 -0.51
CA MET A 80 2.07 0.18 -1.02
C MET A 80 0.71 -0.44 -1.32
N TRP A 81 -0.36 -0.03 -0.63
CA TRP A 81 -1.73 -0.42 -0.99
C TRP A 81 -2.10 0.05 -2.40
N ALA A 82 -1.73 1.30 -2.75
CA ALA A 82 -1.96 1.83 -4.10
C ALA A 82 -1.16 1.04 -5.14
N VAL A 83 0.10 0.70 -4.86
CA VAL A 83 0.91 -0.14 -5.76
C VAL A 83 0.24 -1.48 -6.02
N TRP A 84 -0.25 -2.14 -4.96
CA TRP A 84 -0.96 -3.41 -5.10
C TRP A 84 -2.23 -3.27 -5.94
N ALA A 85 -3.05 -2.26 -5.65
CA ALA A 85 -4.28 -2.00 -6.40
C ALA A 85 -4.01 -1.75 -7.89
N LEU A 86 -2.98 -0.96 -8.23
CA LEU A 86 -2.60 -0.65 -9.61
C LEU A 86 -2.06 -1.87 -10.35
N LEU A 87 -1.28 -2.73 -9.70
CA LEU A 87 -0.83 -4.00 -10.27
C LEU A 87 -2.00 -4.91 -10.64
N ILE A 88 -2.97 -5.06 -9.73
CA ILE A 88 -4.17 -5.88 -9.97
C ILE A 88 -5.08 -5.24 -11.04
N ALA A 89 -5.11 -3.92 -11.14
CA ALA A 89 -5.89 -3.21 -12.14
C ALA A 89 -5.24 -3.16 -13.52
N GLY A 90 -3.96 -3.52 -13.66
CA GLY A 90 -3.23 -3.45 -14.94
C GLY A 90 -2.76 -2.04 -15.31
N GLU A 91 -2.64 -1.13 -14.35
CA GLU A 91 -2.17 0.25 -14.55
C GLU A 91 -0.63 0.30 -14.62
N GLU A 92 -0.06 -0.32 -15.65
CA GLU A 92 1.37 -0.66 -15.75
C GLU A 92 2.31 0.54 -15.51
N ALA A 93 2.00 1.70 -16.08
CA ALA A 93 2.88 2.86 -15.99
C ALA A 93 2.96 3.41 -14.56
N ALA A 94 1.83 3.50 -13.88
CA ALA A 94 1.76 3.97 -12.49
C ALA A 94 2.29 2.91 -11.52
N ALA A 95 1.96 1.64 -11.75
CA ALA A 95 2.45 0.52 -10.96
C ALA A 95 3.99 0.43 -10.99
N ARG A 96 4.62 0.56 -12.16
CA ARG A 96 6.08 0.56 -12.30
C ARG A 96 6.75 1.69 -11.53
N ARG A 97 6.16 2.89 -11.53
CA ARG A 97 6.67 4.01 -10.71
C ARG A 97 6.54 3.71 -9.22
N GLY A 98 5.43 3.13 -8.81
CA GLY A 98 5.20 2.66 -7.44
C GLY A 98 6.21 1.60 -6.99
N LEU A 99 6.49 0.61 -7.83
CA LEU A 99 7.52 -0.41 -7.56
C LEU A 99 8.91 0.19 -7.39
N ALA A 100 9.29 1.13 -8.26
CA ALA A 100 10.56 1.83 -8.14
C ALA A 100 10.65 2.62 -6.82
N TRP A 101 9.57 3.26 -6.40
CA TRP A 101 9.47 3.92 -5.09
C TRP A 101 9.60 2.92 -3.93
N VAL A 102 8.86 1.80 -3.94
CA VAL A 102 8.95 0.74 -2.91
C VAL A 102 10.37 0.23 -2.77
N ALA A 103 11.08 0.00 -3.88
CA ALA A 103 12.45 -0.48 -3.89
C ALA A 103 13.44 0.53 -3.29
N GLN A 104 13.17 1.83 -3.41
CA GLN A 104 14.03 2.92 -2.93
C GLN A 104 13.63 3.47 -1.56
N MET A 105 12.48 3.05 -1.02
CA MET A 105 11.98 3.55 0.25
C MET A 105 13.05 3.36 1.35
N PRO A 106 13.43 4.44 2.07
CA PRO A 106 14.45 4.37 3.11
C PRO A 106 14.07 3.35 4.17
N VAL A 107 15.07 2.64 4.70
CA VAL A 107 14.88 1.79 5.86
C VAL A 107 15.69 2.30 7.01
N LEU A 108 15.03 2.50 8.15
CA LEU A 108 15.74 2.66 9.40
C LEU A 108 16.29 1.32 9.86
N ARG A 109 17.62 1.24 9.87
CA ARG A 109 18.36 0.18 10.54
C ARG A 109 18.56 0.57 11.99
N ALA A 110 17.89 -0.12 12.90
CA ALA A 110 18.19 0.01 14.32
C ALA A 110 19.54 -0.68 14.57
N ASN A 111 20.54 0.07 15.03
CA ASN A 111 21.82 -0.50 15.48
C ASN A 111 21.81 -0.81 16.99
N ASP A 112 20.63 -0.91 17.61
CA ASP A 112 20.52 -1.09 19.07
C ASP A 112 20.50 -2.59 19.45
N PRO A 113 21.53 -3.11 20.15
CA PRO A 113 21.60 -4.52 20.54
C PRO A 113 20.49 -4.93 21.52
N ILE A 114 19.88 -3.99 22.23
CA ILE A 114 18.85 -4.28 23.25
C ILE A 114 17.51 -4.67 22.60
N SER A 115 17.26 -4.24 21.36
CA SER A 115 15.96 -4.41 20.73
C SER A 115 15.70 -5.80 20.16
N SER A 116 16.75 -6.58 19.82
CA SER A 116 16.59 -7.90 19.19
C SER A 116 15.88 -8.91 20.10
N ASP A 117 16.27 -8.93 21.38
CA ASP A 117 15.83 -9.95 22.33
C ASP A 117 14.47 -9.61 22.95
N LEU A 118 14.12 -8.32 22.98
CA LEU A 118 12.84 -7.81 23.49
C LEU A 118 11.72 -7.81 22.45
N LEU A 119 12.05 -7.58 21.17
CA LEU A 119 11.05 -7.45 20.10
C LEU A 119 10.89 -8.73 19.27
N GLY A 120 11.82 -9.70 19.37
CA GLY A 120 11.79 -10.91 18.55
C GLY A 120 11.99 -10.65 17.05
N VAL A 121 12.51 -9.46 16.70
CA VAL A 121 12.79 -9.04 15.32
C VAL A 121 14.28 -8.75 15.23
N ASN A 122 14.97 -9.34 14.25
CA ASN A 122 16.39 -9.09 14.02
C ASN A 122 16.60 -7.65 13.52
N PRO A 123 17.22 -6.75 14.31
CA PRO A 123 17.36 -5.34 13.97
C PRO A 123 18.36 -5.09 12.81
N ALA A 124 19.14 -6.11 12.43
CA ALA A 124 20.02 -6.06 11.26
C ALA A 124 19.28 -6.30 9.93
N LEU A 125 18.04 -6.80 9.96
CA LEU A 125 17.21 -7.00 8.77
C LEU A 125 16.35 -5.77 8.51
N SER A 126 16.33 -5.32 7.26
CA SER A 126 15.67 -4.07 6.85
C SER A 126 14.41 -4.40 6.02
N GLY A 127 13.24 -4.35 6.65
CA GLY A 127 11.94 -4.47 5.99
C GLY A 127 11.45 -3.12 5.45
N TRP A 128 10.16 -2.86 5.64
CA TRP A 128 9.55 -1.55 5.36
C TRP A 128 8.81 -1.04 6.60
N GLY A 129 8.73 0.28 6.73
CA GLY A 129 7.96 0.99 7.77
C GLY A 129 6.75 1.72 7.18
N TRP A 130 5.97 2.37 8.04
CA TRP A 130 4.83 3.21 7.63
C TRP A 130 5.25 4.60 7.19
N THR A 131 6.33 5.12 7.76
CA THR A 131 6.98 6.38 7.36
C THR A 131 8.46 6.12 7.07
N ALA A 132 9.12 7.03 6.34
CA ALA A 132 10.54 6.92 6.00
C ALA A 132 11.46 6.90 7.24
N ASP A 133 10.98 7.43 8.37
CA ASP A 133 11.65 7.51 9.67
C ASP A 133 11.06 6.51 10.69
N SER A 134 10.32 5.50 10.24
CA SER A 134 9.83 4.41 11.11
C SER A 134 10.63 3.13 10.91
N GLY A 135 10.68 2.33 11.98
CA GLY A 135 11.28 0.99 11.94
C GLY A 135 10.51 0.02 11.04
N SER A 136 11.09 -1.16 10.82
CA SER A 136 10.46 -2.21 10.02
C SER A 136 9.32 -2.88 10.79
N TRP A 137 8.13 -2.98 10.19
CA TRP A 137 6.97 -3.66 10.76
C TRP A 137 6.49 -4.80 9.84
N VAL A 138 5.79 -5.78 10.42
CA VAL A 138 5.33 -6.99 9.71
C VAL A 138 4.46 -6.64 8.50
N GLU A 139 3.45 -5.81 8.69
CA GLU A 139 2.49 -5.46 7.63
C GLU A 139 3.12 -4.70 6.44
N PRO A 140 3.78 -3.54 6.63
CA PRO A 140 4.44 -2.85 5.51
C PRO A 140 5.54 -3.70 4.88
N THR A 141 6.23 -4.56 5.65
CA THR A 141 7.19 -5.51 5.07
C THR A 141 6.51 -6.56 4.19
N ALA A 142 5.38 -7.11 4.63
CA ALA A 142 4.59 -8.04 3.83
C ALA A 142 4.06 -7.37 2.55
N LEU A 143 3.59 -6.13 2.63
CA LEU A 143 3.14 -5.35 1.46
C LEU A 143 4.30 -5.06 0.48
N GLY A 144 5.48 -4.67 0.98
CA GLY A 144 6.66 -4.46 0.15
C GLY A 144 7.08 -5.74 -0.59
N VAL A 145 7.14 -6.86 0.11
CA VAL A 145 7.44 -8.17 -0.48
C VAL A 145 6.36 -8.59 -1.49
N LEU A 146 5.08 -8.42 -1.15
CA LEU A 146 3.95 -8.78 -2.00
C LEU A 146 3.98 -7.99 -3.31
N THR A 147 4.10 -6.67 -3.22
CA THR A 147 4.08 -5.78 -4.40
C THR A 147 5.29 -6.03 -5.30
N LEU A 148 6.50 -6.16 -4.76
CA LEU A 148 7.67 -6.56 -5.55
C LEU A 148 7.47 -7.92 -6.23
N SER A 149 6.90 -8.91 -5.52
CA SER A 149 6.65 -10.24 -6.10
C SER A 149 5.63 -10.17 -7.24
N LEU A 150 4.53 -9.44 -7.06
CA LEU A 150 3.49 -9.25 -8.08
C LEU A 150 4.00 -8.43 -9.28
N GLY A 151 4.94 -7.50 -9.03
CA GLY A 151 5.61 -6.70 -10.05
C GLY A 151 6.66 -7.45 -10.88
N GLY A 152 6.95 -8.72 -10.56
CA GLY A 152 7.98 -9.52 -11.23
C GLY A 152 9.41 -9.29 -10.70
N GLU A 153 9.58 -8.54 -9.62
CA GLU A 153 10.87 -8.22 -8.98
C GLU A 153 11.33 -9.35 -8.03
N THR A 154 11.28 -10.60 -8.48
CA THR A 154 11.49 -11.78 -7.61
C THR A 154 12.92 -11.91 -7.10
N GLU A 155 13.90 -11.48 -7.90
CA GLU A 155 15.33 -11.52 -7.56
C GLU A 155 15.81 -10.22 -6.88
N HIS A 156 14.92 -9.26 -6.62
CA HIS A 156 15.32 -7.97 -6.08
C HIS A 156 15.83 -8.12 -4.63
N PRO A 157 17.01 -7.57 -4.27
CA PRO A 157 17.60 -7.75 -2.93
C PRO A 157 16.69 -7.31 -1.79
N ARG A 158 15.92 -6.22 -1.98
CA ARG A 158 14.94 -5.73 -0.98
C ARG A 158 13.84 -6.75 -0.69
N ARG A 159 13.40 -7.51 -1.69
CA ARG A 159 12.41 -8.58 -1.51
C ARG A 159 12.98 -9.70 -0.65
N ALA A 160 14.22 -10.12 -0.93
CA ALA A 160 14.90 -11.16 -0.15
C ALA A 160 15.10 -10.74 1.31
N GLU A 161 15.48 -9.49 1.55
CA GLU A 161 15.65 -8.92 2.89
C GLU A 161 14.32 -8.87 3.67
N GLY A 162 13.23 -8.41 3.03
CA GLY A 162 11.90 -8.40 3.64
C GLY A 162 11.40 -9.81 3.96
N LEU A 163 11.62 -10.79 3.08
CA LEU A 163 11.28 -12.20 3.34
C LEU A 163 12.07 -12.77 4.51
N ALA A 164 13.32 -12.36 4.72
CA ALA A 164 14.12 -12.78 5.86
C ALA A 164 13.57 -12.21 7.18
N LEU A 165 13.03 -10.99 7.16
CA LEU A 165 12.42 -10.36 8.35
C LEU A 165 11.10 -11.03 8.77
N LEU A 166 10.34 -11.58 7.82
CA LEU A 166 9.04 -12.21 8.08
C LEU A 166 9.12 -13.67 8.55
N ARG A 167 10.32 -14.23 8.74
CA ARG A 167 10.56 -15.62 9.19
C ARG A 167 10.82 -15.68 10.68
#